data_AF-A0A1I1BG17-F1
#
_entry.id   AF-A0A1I1BG17-F1
#
_cell.length_a   1.000
_cell.length_b   1.000
_cell.length_c   1.000
_cell.angle_alpha   90.00
_cell.angle_beta   90.00
_cell.angle_gamma   90.00
#
_symmetry.space_group_name_H-M   'P 1'
#
loop_
_entity.id
_entity.type
_entity.pdbx_description
1 polymer ?
#
loop_
_entity_poly.entity_id
_entity_poly.type
_entity_poly.pdbx_seq_one_letter_code
_entity_poly.pdbx_strand_id
1 'polypeptide(L)'
;MELPNEYKKPPTSLGDWIIAVLIKRIPLIGLIMLIIWATDKETDPEKAKWVKAELIVKLIIFAAVIIFIAVIGFGVFANFADDVNWSDFD
;
A
#
# COMPACT_ATOMS: atom_id res chain seq x y z
N MET A 1 -7.04 14.40 -38.12
CA MET A 1 -6.27 14.12 -36.90
C MET A 1 -6.62 12.72 -36.47
N GLU A 2 -5.71 11.75 -36.62
CA GLU A 2 -5.93 10.43 -36.02
C GLU A 2 -5.53 10.51 -34.56
N LEU A 3 -6.46 10.19 -33.66
CA LEU A 3 -6.16 10.17 -32.24
C LEU A 3 -5.15 9.04 -31.96
N PRO A 4 -4.14 9.27 -31.10
CA PRO A 4 -3.26 8.21 -30.62
C PRO A 4 -4.09 7.05 -30.08
N ASN A 5 -3.59 5.81 -30.22
CA ASN A 5 -4.35 4.62 -29.84
C ASN A 5 -4.77 4.59 -28.36
N GLU A 6 -4.09 5.34 -27.48
CA GLU A 6 -4.48 5.55 -26.08
C GLU A 6 -5.87 6.17 -25.93
N TYR A 7 -6.29 7.05 -26.84
CA TYR A 7 -7.59 7.74 -26.77
C TYR A 7 -8.71 6.96 -27.48
N LYS A 8 -8.41 5.78 -28.04
CA LYS A 8 -9.38 4.93 -28.74
C LYS A 8 -10.06 3.91 -27.82
N LYS A 9 -9.51 3.66 -26.62
CA LYS A 9 -10.08 2.73 -25.66
C LYS A 9 -11.12 3.45 -24.80
N PRO A 10 -12.33 2.88 -24.61
CA PRO A 10 -13.29 3.46 -23.68
C PRO A 10 -12.68 3.49 -22.26
N PRO A 11 -12.97 4.54 -21.47
CA PRO A 11 -12.45 4.66 -20.11
C PRO A 11 -12.93 3.48 -19.26
N THR A 12 -12.11 3.11 -18.27
CA THR A 12 -12.45 2.06 -17.29
C THR A 12 -13.78 2.40 -16.60
N SER A 13 -14.69 1.42 -16.51
CA SER A 13 -16.04 1.66 -15.98
C SER A 13 -16.04 1.95 -14.48
N LEU A 14 -17.09 2.60 -13.98
CA LEU A 14 -17.26 2.82 -12.53
C LEU A 14 -17.31 1.50 -11.74
N GLY A 15 -17.94 0.46 -12.30
CA GLY A 15 -18.01 -0.87 -11.68
C GLY A 15 -16.63 -1.48 -11.47
N ASP A 16 -15.74 -1.36 -12.45
CA ASP A 16 -14.37 -1.84 -12.36
C ASP A 16 -13.57 -1.09 -11.30
N TRP A 17 -13.79 0.22 -11.15
CA TRP A 17 -13.19 1.02 -10.10
C TRP A 17 -13.69 0.63 -8.71
N ILE A 18 -14.99 0.38 -8.56
CA ILE A 18 -15.57 -0.11 -7.29
C ILE A 18 -14.91 -1.43 -6.90
N ILE A 19 -14.82 -2.40 -7.83
CA ILE A 19 -14.16 -3.69 -7.59
C ILE A 19 -12.68 -3.48 -7.22
N ALA A 20 -11.97 -2.59 -7.92
CA ALA A 20 -10.57 -2.30 -7.63
C ALA A 20 -10.37 -1.74 -6.21
N VAL A 21 -11.24 -0.83 -5.78
CA VAL A 21 -11.22 -0.26 -4.42
C VAL A 21 -11.55 -1.32 -3.38
N LEU A 22 -12.55 -2.18 -3.62
CA LEU A 22 -12.90 -3.26 -2.69
C LEU A 22 -11.75 -4.25 -2.50
N ILE A 23 -11.13 -4.71 -3.58
CA ILE A 23 -9.98 -5.62 -3.51
C ILE A 23 -8.82 -4.98 -2.73
N LYS A 24 -8.52 -3.70 -3.01
CA LYS A 24 -7.46 -2.94 -2.33
C LYS A 24 -7.64 -2.88 -0.81
N ARG A 25 -8.88 -2.94 -0.28
CA ARG A 25 -9.16 -2.92 1.16
C ARG A 25 -8.77 -4.21 1.87
N ILE A 26 -8.61 -5.32 1.15
CA ILE A 26 -8.15 -6.58 1.72
C ILE A 26 -6.61 -6.53 1.85
N PRO A 27 -6.01 -6.74 3.04
CA PRO A 27 -4.58 -6.48 3.25
C PRO A 27 -3.65 -7.31 2.35
N LEU A 28 -3.77 -8.64 2.41
CA LEU A 28 -2.93 -9.57 1.65
C LEU A 28 -3.33 -9.64 0.18
N ILE A 29 -4.61 -9.94 -0.09
CA ILE A 29 -5.12 -10.10 -1.45
C ILE A 29 -5.02 -8.77 -2.22
N GLY A 30 -5.33 -7.65 -1.58
CA GLY A 30 -5.22 -6.33 -2.19
C GLY A 30 -3.79 -5.94 -2.52
N LEU A 31 -2.79 -6.32 -1.70
CA LEU A 31 -1.39 -6.08 -2.04
C LEU A 31 -0.95 -6.92 -3.24
N ILE A 32 -1.28 -8.20 -3.26
CA ILE A 32 -0.96 -9.10 -4.38
C ILE A 32 -1.60 -8.59 -5.68
N MET A 33 -2.89 -8.20 -5.62
CA MET A 33 -3.59 -7.73 -6.81
C MET A 33 -3.02 -6.42 -7.36
N LEU A 34 -2.58 -5.50 -6.48
CA LEU A 34 -1.87 -4.30 -6.92
C LEU A 34 -0.54 -4.65 -7.61
N ILE A 35 0.20 -5.65 -7.13
CA ILE A 35 1.44 -6.07 -7.82
C ILE A 35 1.12 -6.64 -9.21
N ILE A 36 0.09 -7.48 -9.32
CA ILE A 36 -0.35 -8.05 -10.60
C ILE A 36 -0.76 -6.94 -11.57
N TRP A 37 -1.63 -6.02 -11.16
CA TRP A 37 -2.07 -4.90 -12.01
C TRP A 37 -0.95 -3.91 -12.37
N ALA A 38 0.14 -3.85 -11.58
CA ALA A 38 1.27 -3.00 -11.91
C ALA A 38 2.15 -3.58 -13.03
N THR A 39 2.20 -4.90 -13.17
CA THR A 39 3.15 -5.64 -14.02
C THR A 39 2.50 -6.31 -15.22
N ASP A 40 1.20 -6.60 -15.14
CA ASP A 40 0.43 -7.21 -16.20
C ASP A 40 0.27 -6.27 -17.41
N LYS A 41 0.37 -6.85 -18.61
CA LYS A 41 0.25 -6.14 -19.90
C LYS A 41 -1.21 -6.00 -20.34
N GLU A 42 -2.11 -6.83 -19.83
CA GLU A 42 -3.54 -6.78 -20.16
C GLU A 42 -4.30 -5.76 -19.31
N THR A 43 -3.72 -5.35 -18.19
CA THR A 43 -4.29 -4.31 -17.33
C THR A 43 -4.33 -2.97 -18.06
N ASP A 44 -5.45 -2.25 -17.90
CA ASP A 44 -5.63 -0.93 -18.49
C ASP A 44 -4.46 0.03 -18.16
N PRO A 45 -3.86 0.72 -19.15
CA PRO A 45 -2.68 1.56 -18.91
C PRO A 45 -2.89 2.65 -17.87
N GLU A 46 -4.09 3.26 -17.79
CA GLU A 46 -4.40 4.28 -16.80
C GLU A 46 -4.52 3.65 -15.40
N LYS A 47 -5.21 2.50 -15.31
CA LYS A 47 -5.29 1.74 -14.07
C LYS A 47 -3.90 1.30 -13.58
N ALA A 48 -3.04 0.82 -14.47
CA ALA A 48 -1.69 0.40 -14.12
C ALA A 48 -0.84 1.57 -13.57
N LYS A 49 -0.97 2.78 -14.14
CA LYS A 49 -0.32 3.99 -13.61
C LYS A 49 -0.82 4.33 -12.20
N TRP A 50 -2.14 4.29 -11.96
CA TRP A 50 -2.72 4.49 -10.63
C TRP A 50 -2.20 3.47 -9.62
N VAL A 51 -2.16 2.19 -9.99
CA VAL A 51 -1.68 1.10 -9.13
C VAL A 51 -0.20 1.29 -8.75
N LYS A 52 0.64 1.72 -9.70
CA LYS A 52 2.06 2.02 -9.41
C LYS A 52 2.21 3.17 -8.40
N ALA A 53 1.41 4.23 -8.55
CA ALA A 53 1.39 5.32 -7.58
C ALA A 53 0.94 4.84 -6.19
N GLU A 54 -0.09 4.00 -6.14
CA GLU A 54 -0.60 3.41 -4.89
C GLU A 54 0.47 2.59 -4.16
N LEU A 55 1.23 1.76 -4.87
CA LEU A 55 2.32 0.97 -4.29
C LEU A 55 3.42 1.85 -3.69
N ILE A 56 3.81 2.93 -4.38
CA ILE A 56 4.80 3.89 -3.88
C ILE A 56 4.29 4.58 -2.61
N VAL A 57 3.04 5.05 -2.61
CA VAL A 57 2.44 5.70 -1.44
C VAL A 57 2.36 4.74 -0.25
N LYS A 58 1.96 3.49 -0.47
CA LYS A 58 1.95 2.46 0.58
C LYS A 58 3.33 2.22 1.16
N LEU A 59 4.37 2.17 0.33
CA LEU A 59 5.75 1.99 0.78
C LEU A 59 6.22 3.17 1.64
N ILE A 60 5.91 4.40 1.23
CA ILE A 60 6.25 5.61 1.98
C ILE A 60 5.55 5.62 3.34
N ILE A 61 4.24 5.34 3.37
CA ILE A 61 3.48 5.26 4.62
C ILE A 61 4.05 4.17 5.53
N PHE A 62 4.37 3.01 4.98
CA PHE A 62 4.95 1.90 5.75
C PHE A 62 6.30 2.29 6.38
N ALA A 63 7.19 2.92 5.61
CA ALA A 63 8.46 3.44 6.14
C ALA A 63 8.26 4.51 7.22
N ALA A 64 7.31 5.43 7.02
CA ALA A 64 6.98 6.46 8.00
C ALA A 64 6.44 5.86 9.31
N VAL A 65 5.60 4.83 9.24
CA VAL A 65 5.08 4.10 10.41
C VAL A 65 6.21 3.40 11.17
N ILE A 66 7.14 2.75 10.47
CA ILE A 66 8.32 2.13 11.11
C ILE A 66 9.13 3.17 11.88
N ILE A 67 9.42 4.32 11.26
CA ILE A 67 10.17 5.40 11.92
C ILE A 67 9.42 5.91 13.15
N PHE A 68 8.10 6.13 13.02
CA PHE A 68 7.27 6.61 14.12
C PHE A 68 7.26 5.63 15.31
N ILE A 69 7.11 4.33 15.03
CA ILE A 69 7.18 3.27 16.05
C ILE A 69 8.59 3.19 16.63
N ALA A 70 9.65 3.34 15.84
CA ALA A 70 11.02 3.31 16.37
C ALA A 70 11.28 4.47 17.34
N VAL A 71 10.85 5.69 17.01
CA VAL A 71 11.07 6.88 17.85
C VAL A 71 10.24 6.82 19.13
N ILE A 72 8.94 6.52 19.03
CA ILE A 72 8.05 6.50 20.20
C ILE A 72 8.19 5.20 20.98
N GLY A 73 8.19 4.07 20.27
CA GLY A 73 8.24 2.74 20.85
C GLY A 73 9.54 2.49 21.62
N PHE A 74 10.68 3.01 21.16
CA PHE A 74 11.91 2.95 21.95
C PHE A 74 11.80 3.72 23.26
N GLY A 75 11.22 4.94 23.24
CA GLY A 75 10.98 5.72 24.45
C GLY A 75 10.02 5.04 25.43
N VAL A 76 8.90 4.51 24.94
CA VAL A 76 7.93 3.76 25.77
C VAL A 76 8.57 2.49 26.35
N PHE A 77 9.30 1.74 25.52
CA PHE A 77 9.98 0.52 25.95
C PHE A 77 11.07 0.81 27.00
N ALA A 78 11.87 1.85 26.83
CA ALA A 78 12.91 2.22 27.79
C ALA A 78 12.33 2.56 29.17
N ASN A 79 11.29 3.39 29.23
CA ASN A 79 10.62 3.69 30.51
C ASN A 79 10.00 2.44 31.15
N PHE A 80 9.37 1.57 30.35
CA PHE A 80 8.84 0.31 30.85
C PHE A 80 9.94 -0.61 31.40
N ALA A 81 11.08 -0.71 30.70
CA ALA A 81 12.20 -1.56 31.11
C ALA A 81 12.86 -1.09 32.41
N ASP A 82 12.84 0.21 32.71
CA ASP A 82 13.31 0.77 33.98
C ASP A 82 12.39 0.43 35.16
N ASP A 83 11.07 0.35 34.93
CA ASP A 83 10.08 0.00 35.96
C ASP A 83 10.01 -1.51 36.27
N VAL A 84 10.60 -2.36 35.42
CA VAL A 84 10.63 -3.82 35.62
C VAL A 84 11.75 -4.19 36.59
N ASN A 85 11.39 -4.74 37.75
CA ASN A 85 12.36 -5.29 38.68
C ASN A 85 12.81 -6.70 38.24
N TRP A 86 14.00 -6.78 37.65
CA TRP A 86 14.52 -8.03 37.10
C TRP A 86 14.84 -9.10 38.14
N SER A 87 15.01 -8.73 39.41
CA SER A 87 15.27 -9.69 40.48
C SER A 87 14.06 -10.54 40.88
N ASP A 88 12.86 -10.15 40.46
CA ASP A 88 11.62 -10.89 40.79
C ASP A 88 11.43 -12.15 39.92
N PHE A 89 12.31 -12.33 38.92
CA PHE A 89 12.29 -13.44 37.97
C PHE A 89 13.43 -14.46 38.16
N ASP A 90 14.31 -14.25 39.15
CA ASP A 90 15.37 -15.18 39.60
C ASP A 90 14.91 -15.94 40.85
#